data_AF-A0A3N4I004-F1
#
_entry.id   AF-A0A3N4I004-F1
#
_cell.length_a   1.000
_cell.length_b   1.000
_cell.length_c   1.000
_cell.angle_alpha   90.00
_cell.angle_beta   90.00
_cell.angle_gamma   90.00
#
_symmetry.space_group_name_H-M   'P 1'
#
loop_
_entity.id
_entity.type
_entity.pdbx_description
1 polymer ?
#
loop_
_entity_poly.entity_id
_entity_poly.type
_entity_poly.pdbx_seq_one_letter_code
_entity_poly.pdbx_strand_id
1 'polypeptide(L)'
;VGWFDCIIFALLPLGVLTAVVSAIRIGGPSWLKAIIGRARENRAIAELEVMSSTSHEVCELWNGVGIVRTIGRPHIAQIIYLEEYSDNVKTCGLYRLGFLEDEETHVFHSRATPLNLQEEEIAPNISLNLHGLANSKDLSFATLIGVVVQAGILIFAGYVSYDHTFEDGLPSAEETTKGHAFPLFAVGTFFLSLGMLFCAQIVDESTEEREYVHPEGSGKKLGARILWVQRKENVGDQTFDAYVTFGRNSGADDTLDRILTSRRAFDKRVDDTASDNSGGKKLFATRSELITILGTTFGLIGFILQFQGLRSMNWLVSIAQLCGIFVMTALRAWLRRGMIAVPISARVLDLHELDWLSVTL
;
A
#
# COMPACT_ATOMS: atom_id res chain seq x y z
N VAL A 1 -2.38 2.49 5.43
CA VAL A 1 -1.17 3.19 5.01
C VAL A 1 -1.20 4.57 5.65
N GLY A 2 -0.06 5.10 6.10
CA GLY A 2 -0.02 6.40 6.76
C GLY A 2 0.01 7.54 5.74
N TRP A 3 -0.48 8.73 6.10
CA TRP A 3 -0.37 9.94 5.26
C TRP A 3 1.08 10.23 4.81
N PHE A 4 2.04 9.86 5.64
CA PHE A 4 3.47 9.95 5.33
C PHE A 4 3.91 9.03 4.17
N ASP A 5 3.34 7.84 4.02
CA ASP A 5 3.64 6.95 2.89
C ASP A 5 3.23 7.59 1.56
N CYS A 6 2.07 8.24 1.52
CA CYS A 6 1.59 8.98 0.36
C CYS A 6 2.54 10.12 -0.01
N ILE A 7 3.10 10.82 0.97
CA ILE A 7 4.09 11.88 0.75
C ILE A 7 5.42 11.30 0.26
N ILE A 8 5.92 10.24 0.88
CA ILE A 8 7.15 9.55 0.46
C ILE A 8 7.02 9.01 -0.97
N PHE A 9 5.82 8.57 -1.37
CA PHE A 9 5.54 8.20 -2.75
C PHE A 9 5.58 9.40 -3.70
N ALA A 10 5.06 10.55 -3.27
CA ALA A 10 4.96 11.77 -4.07
C ALA A 10 6.29 12.55 -4.25
N LEU A 11 7.20 12.47 -3.29
CA LEU A 11 8.48 13.20 -3.31
C LEU A 11 9.51 12.52 -4.22
N LEU A 12 10.11 13.23 -5.17
CA LEU A 12 11.06 12.67 -6.16
C LEU A 12 10.57 11.31 -6.73
N PRO A 13 9.42 11.30 -7.43
CA PRO A 13 8.77 10.07 -7.85
C PRO A 13 9.61 9.35 -8.91
N LEU A 14 9.65 8.02 -8.82
CA LEU A 14 10.19 7.13 -9.84
C LEU A 14 9.02 6.31 -10.40
N GLY A 15 8.93 6.20 -11.72
CA GLY A 15 7.80 5.50 -12.36
C GLY A 15 6.50 6.31 -12.37
N VAL A 16 6.55 7.59 -12.73
CA VAL A 16 5.35 8.46 -12.84
C VAL A 16 4.28 7.82 -13.73
N LEU A 17 4.67 7.32 -14.91
CA LEU A 17 3.73 6.68 -15.83
C LEU A 17 3.09 5.42 -15.24
N THR A 18 3.84 4.60 -14.50
CA THR A 18 3.28 3.39 -13.87
C THR A 18 2.30 3.75 -12.76
N ALA A 19 2.58 4.80 -11.98
CA ALA A 19 1.68 5.29 -10.95
C ALA A 19 0.38 5.85 -11.55
N VAL A 20 0.48 6.68 -12.58
CA VAL A 20 -0.66 7.25 -13.31
C VAL A 20 -1.52 6.13 -13.91
N VAL A 21 -0.92 5.16 -14.59
CA VAL A 21 -1.65 4.02 -15.16
C VAL A 21 -2.32 3.18 -14.07
N SER A 22 -1.64 2.94 -12.94
CA SER A 22 -2.19 2.17 -11.81
C SER A 22 -3.39 2.89 -11.18
N ALA A 23 -3.28 4.20 -10.97
CA ALA A 23 -4.38 5.03 -10.49
C ALA A 23 -5.60 4.98 -11.42
N ILE A 24 -5.39 5.05 -12.75
CA ILE A 24 -6.45 4.91 -13.76
C ILE A 24 -7.12 3.53 -13.68
N ARG A 25 -6.33 2.46 -13.55
CA ARG A 25 -6.85 1.09 -13.47
C ARG A 25 -7.74 0.87 -12.24
N ILE A 26 -7.37 1.46 -11.10
CA ILE A 26 -8.12 1.35 -9.85
C ILE A 26 -9.34 2.27 -9.87
N GLY A 27 -9.14 3.59 -9.97
CA GLY A 27 -10.15 4.61 -9.71
C GLY A 27 -10.66 5.38 -10.93
N GLY A 28 -10.12 5.11 -12.12
CA GLY A 28 -10.42 5.89 -13.32
C GLY A 28 -11.80 5.57 -13.93
N PRO A 29 -12.44 6.56 -14.58
CA PRO A 29 -13.64 6.33 -15.36
C PRO A 29 -13.35 5.45 -16.59
N SER A 30 -14.39 4.79 -17.13
CA SER A 30 -14.25 3.81 -18.22
C SER A 30 -13.57 4.38 -19.47
N TRP A 31 -13.77 5.65 -19.81
CA TRP A 31 -13.13 6.30 -20.95
C TRP A 31 -11.62 6.47 -20.74
N LEU A 32 -11.19 6.79 -19.52
CA LEU A 32 -9.77 6.94 -19.19
C LEU A 32 -9.07 5.58 -19.16
N LYS A 33 -9.76 4.55 -18.67
CA LYS A 33 -9.34 3.14 -18.80
C LYS A 33 -9.21 2.70 -20.26
N ALA A 34 -10.08 3.18 -21.14
CA ALA A 34 -10.00 2.88 -22.57
C ALA A 34 -8.75 3.48 -23.24
N ILE A 35 -8.34 4.70 -22.85
CA ILE A 35 -7.14 5.36 -23.38
C ILE A 35 -5.88 4.52 -23.10
N ILE A 36 -5.79 3.90 -21.93
CA ILE A 36 -4.65 3.03 -21.57
C ILE A 36 -4.81 1.57 -22.02
N GLY A 37 -5.85 1.27 -22.82
CA GLY A 37 -6.11 -0.09 -23.32
C GLY A 37 -6.66 -1.08 -22.29
N ARG A 38 -7.18 -0.59 -21.16
CA ARG A 38 -7.68 -1.41 -20.03
C ARG A 38 -9.19 -1.27 -19.80
N ALA A 39 -9.97 -0.88 -20.82
CA ALA A 39 -11.42 -0.69 -20.72
C ALA A 39 -12.20 -1.93 -20.24
N ARG A 40 -11.70 -3.14 -20.56
CA ARG A 40 -12.32 -4.43 -20.22
C ARG A 40 -11.51 -5.23 -19.20
N GLU A 41 -10.59 -4.59 -18.50
CA GLU A 41 -9.79 -5.25 -17.46
C GLU A 41 -10.67 -5.59 -16.24
N ASN A 42 -10.53 -6.82 -15.72
CA ASN A 42 -11.20 -7.18 -14.47
C ASN A 42 -10.55 -6.45 -13.29
N ARG A 43 -11.37 -5.96 -12.35
CA ARG A 43 -10.90 -5.24 -11.16
C ARG A 43 -9.97 -6.08 -10.31
N ALA A 44 -10.20 -7.40 -10.24
CA ALA A 44 -9.30 -8.34 -9.55
C ALA A 44 -7.86 -8.27 -10.06
N ILE A 45 -7.64 -8.04 -11.35
CA ILE A 45 -6.29 -7.95 -11.94
C ILE A 45 -5.60 -6.67 -11.47
N ALA A 46 -6.31 -5.55 -11.42
CA ALA A 46 -5.77 -4.30 -10.90
C ALA A 46 -5.44 -4.39 -9.40
N GLU A 47 -6.30 -5.04 -8.61
CA GLU A 47 -6.06 -5.32 -7.20
C GLU A 47 -4.86 -6.24 -6.97
N LEU A 48 -4.75 -7.31 -7.76
CA LEU A 48 -3.65 -8.26 -7.69
C LEU A 48 -2.28 -7.58 -7.83
N GLU A 49 -2.17 -6.65 -8.80
CA GLU A 49 -0.90 -6.04 -9.19
C GLU A 49 -0.53 -4.79 -8.38
N VAL A 50 -1.51 -4.02 -7.89
CA VAL A 50 -1.26 -2.68 -7.35
C VAL A 50 -1.56 -2.58 -5.86
N MET A 51 -2.54 -3.34 -5.36
CA MET A 51 -3.06 -3.18 -4.01
C MET A 51 -2.43 -4.22 -3.07
N SER A 52 -2.29 -3.88 -1.79
CA SER A 52 -1.92 -4.83 -0.74
C SER A 52 -3.13 -5.55 -0.15
N SER A 53 -4.35 -5.08 -0.45
CA SER A 53 -5.59 -5.65 0.07
C SER A 53 -5.91 -7.04 -0.50
N THR A 54 -6.77 -7.78 0.19
CA THR A 54 -7.42 -8.98 -0.35
C THR A 54 -8.91 -8.73 -0.56
N SER A 55 -9.54 -9.57 -1.38
CA SER A 55 -10.97 -9.54 -1.66
C SER A 55 -11.50 -10.94 -1.97
N HIS A 56 -12.78 -11.05 -2.31
CA HIS A 56 -13.38 -12.32 -2.72
C HIS A 56 -12.84 -12.88 -4.06
N GLU A 57 -12.00 -12.12 -4.76
CA GLU A 57 -11.37 -12.54 -6.01
C GLU A 57 -9.84 -12.62 -5.89
N VAL A 58 -9.23 -12.01 -4.87
CA VAL A 58 -7.77 -11.91 -4.72
C VAL A 58 -7.37 -12.36 -3.33
N CYS A 59 -6.42 -13.29 -3.27
CA CYS A 59 -5.96 -13.91 -2.03
C CYS A 59 -4.44 -14.02 -1.99
N GLU A 60 -3.90 -14.29 -0.81
CA GLU A 60 -2.49 -14.57 -0.59
C GLU A 60 -2.32 -16.00 -0.10
N LEU A 61 -1.38 -16.75 -0.67
CA LEU A 61 -1.10 -18.14 -0.34
C LEU A 61 0.39 -18.41 -0.27
N TRP A 62 0.79 -19.37 0.57
CA TRP A 62 2.17 -19.82 0.68
C TRP A 62 2.44 -20.96 -0.30
N ASN A 63 3.48 -20.84 -1.13
CA ASN A 63 3.84 -21.89 -2.10
C ASN A 63 5.00 -22.80 -1.65
N GLY A 64 5.47 -22.68 -0.41
CA GLY A 64 6.67 -23.38 0.09
C GLY A 64 7.95 -22.54 0.06
N VAL A 65 7.99 -21.48 -0.75
CA VAL A 65 9.16 -20.59 -0.92
C VAL A 65 8.82 -19.14 -0.57
N GLY A 66 7.65 -18.67 -0.97
CA GLY A 66 7.20 -17.30 -0.81
C GLY A 66 5.68 -17.18 -0.74
N ILE A 67 5.22 -16.02 -0.29
CA ILE A 67 3.80 -15.66 -0.37
C ILE A 67 3.51 -15.19 -1.79
N VAL A 68 2.51 -15.80 -2.40
CA VAL A 68 2.05 -15.50 -3.75
C VAL A 68 0.65 -14.93 -3.66
N ARG A 69 0.45 -13.77 -4.31
CA ARG A 69 -0.89 -13.22 -4.54
C ARG A 69 -1.47 -13.89 -5.79
N THR A 70 -2.70 -14.38 -5.72
CA THR A 70 -3.37 -15.07 -6.83
C THR A 70 -4.86 -14.74 -6.87
N ILE A 71 -5.45 -14.86 -8.07
CA ILE A 71 -6.87 -14.67 -8.29
C ILE A 71 -7.61 -15.98 -7.97
N GLY A 72 -8.53 -15.93 -7.03
CA GLY A 72 -9.37 -17.05 -6.64
C GLY A 72 -9.84 -16.96 -5.20
N ARG A 73 -10.59 -17.97 -4.78
CA ARG A 73 -11.09 -18.13 -3.41
C ARG A 73 -10.49 -19.39 -2.80
N PRO A 74 -9.41 -19.26 -2.02
CA PRO A 74 -8.77 -20.41 -1.42
C PRO A 74 -9.45 -20.83 -0.11
N HIS A 75 -9.33 -22.11 0.22
CA HIS A 75 -9.65 -22.61 1.54
C HIS A 75 -8.47 -22.38 2.49
N ILE A 76 -8.44 -21.17 3.06
CA ILE A 76 -7.47 -20.76 4.09
C ILE A 76 -8.21 -20.22 5.31
N ALA A 77 -7.76 -20.63 6.50
CA ALA A 77 -8.28 -20.14 7.76
C ALA A 77 -7.21 -19.34 8.51
N GLN A 78 -7.55 -18.13 8.94
CA GLN A 78 -6.75 -17.37 9.90
C GLN A 78 -7.27 -17.66 11.31
N ILE A 79 -6.38 -18.11 12.18
CA ILE A 79 -6.67 -18.44 13.57
C ILE A 79 -5.72 -17.61 14.45
N ILE A 80 -6.26 -17.07 15.53
CA ILE A 80 -5.54 -16.26 16.49
C ILE A 80 -5.43 -17.07 17.77
N TYR A 81 -4.20 -17.37 18.13
CA TYR A 81 -3.86 -18.09 19.35
C TYR A 81 -3.52 -17.05 20.41
N LEU A 82 -4.25 -17.08 21.52
CA LEU A 82 -4.06 -16.17 22.65
C LEU A 82 -3.60 -16.96 23.86
N GLU A 83 -2.45 -16.58 24.39
CA GLU A 83 -1.97 -17.00 25.70
C GLU A 83 -2.21 -15.87 26.70
N GLU A 84 -3.10 -16.10 27.66
CA GLU A 84 -3.32 -15.19 28.77
C GLU A 84 -2.65 -15.77 30.03
N TYR A 85 -1.94 -14.89 30.74
CA TYR A 85 -1.31 -15.20 32.01
C TYR A 85 -2.03 -14.42 33.12
N SER A 86 -2.82 -15.13 33.94
CA SER A 86 -3.51 -14.58 35.11
C SER A 86 -3.20 -15.44 36.33
N ASP A 87 -2.72 -14.85 37.42
CA ASP A 87 -2.47 -15.52 38.71
C ASP A 87 -1.68 -16.85 38.61
N ASN A 88 -0.63 -16.87 37.77
CA ASN A 88 0.20 -18.06 37.47
C ASN A 88 -0.53 -19.23 36.77
N VAL A 89 -1.76 -19.03 36.32
CA VAL A 89 -2.48 -19.97 35.45
C VAL A 89 -2.35 -19.47 34.01
N LYS A 90 -1.86 -20.35 33.13
CA LYS A 90 -1.79 -20.09 31.69
C LYS A 90 -3.09 -20.58 31.06
N THR A 91 -3.90 -19.66 30.56
CA THR A 91 -5.07 -19.98 29.73
C THR A 91 -4.71 -19.78 28.27
N CYS A 92 -5.05 -20.76 27.44
CA CYS A 92 -4.82 -20.70 26.00
C CYS A 92 -6.16 -20.79 25.27
N GLY A 93 -6.38 -19.93 24.29
CA GLY A 93 -7.60 -19.94 23.48
C GLY A 93 -7.30 -19.76 22.00
N LEU A 94 -8.11 -20.40 21.17
CA LEU A 94 -8.08 -20.26 19.71
C LEU A 94 -9.32 -19.47 19.29
N TYR A 95 -9.09 -18.38 18.58
CA TYR A 95 -10.12 -17.45 18.17
C TYR A 95 -10.05 -17.21 16.67
N ARG A 96 -11.20 -16.94 16.06
CA ARG A 96 -11.26 -16.32 14.73
C ARG A 96 -11.44 -14.82 14.89
N LEU A 97 -11.05 -14.06 13.87
CA LEU A 97 -11.07 -12.60 13.92
C LEU A 97 -12.48 -12.03 14.22
N GLY A 98 -13.55 -12.60 13.65
CA GLY A 98 -14.93 -12.14 13.91
C GLY A 98 -15.37 -12.33 15.37
N PHE A 99 -14.91 -13.39 16.03
CA PHE A 99 -15.22 -13.67 17.44
C PHE A 99 -14.44 -12.79 18.43
N LEU A 100 -13.39 -12.10 17.97
CA LEU A 100 -12.66 -11.13 18.79
C LEU A 100 -13.34 -9.76 18.84
N GLU A 101 -14.32 -9.50 17.96
CA GLU A 101 -15.11 -8.26 17.96
C GLU A 101 -16.32 -8.33 18.90
N ASP A 102 -16.74 -9.53 19.34
CA ASP A 102 -17.89 -9.70 20.23
C ASP A 102 -17.62 -9.15 21.65
N GLU A 103 -18.58 -8.37 22.16
CA GLU A 103 -18.51 -7.61 23.43
C GLU A 103 -18.10 -8.42 24.67
N GLU A 104 -18.24 -9.75 24.65
CA GLU A 104 -17.96 -10.61 25.81
C GLU A 104 -16.47 -10.90 26.05
N THR A 105 -15.59 -10.76 25.04
CA THR A 105 -14.19 -11.23 25.18
C THR A 105 -13.17 -10.13 25.52
N HIS A 106 -13.44 -8.84 25.27
CA HIS A 106 -12.58 -7.70 25.67
C HIS A 106 -11.07 -7.82 25.33
N VAL A 107 -10.66 -8.59 24.31
CA VAL A 107 -9.22 -8.83 24.05
C VAL A 107 -8.61 -7.88 23.01
N PHE A 108 -9.36 -7.49 21.96
CA PHE A 108 -8.89 -6.55 20.94
C PHE A 108 -9.98 -5.53 20.61
N HIS A 109 -9.63 -4.26 20.51
CA HIS A 109 -10.57 -3.23 20.04
C HIS A 109 -10.37 -2.98 18.55
N SER A 110 -11.42 -3.23 17.76
CA SER A 110 -11.54 -2.69 16.40
C SER A 110 -11.99 -1.24 16.49
N ARG A 111 -11.36 -0.34 15.72
CA ARG A 111 -11.82 1.06 15.59
C ARG A 111 -12.97 1.21 14.59
N ALA A 112 -13.44 0.12 13.99
CA ALA A 112 -14.42 0.08 12.90
C ALA A 112 -15.69 -0.71 13.28
N THR A 113 -16.76 -0.53 12.49
CA THR A 113 -18.05 -1.23 12.66
C THR A 113 -17.91 -2.75 12.58
N PRO A 114 -18.71 -3.51 13.36
CA PRO A 114 -18.60 -4.96 13.44
C PRO A 114 -18.76 -5.63 12.08
N LEU A 115 -17.96 -6.68 11.84
CA LEU A 115 -17.99 -7.51 10.64
C LEU A 115 -19.36 -8.18 10.45
N ASN A 116 -19.92 -8.10 9.23
CA ASN A 116 -21.02 -9.00 8.86
C ASN A 116 -20.47 -10.41 8.63
N LEU A 117 -21.19 -11.45 9.05
CA LEU A 117 -20.79 -12.88 8.90
C LEU A 117 -20.45 -13.29 7.45
N GLN A 118 -20.99 -12.61 6.44
CA GLN A 118 -20.64 -12.82 5.02
C GLN A 118 -19.22 -12.31 4.64
N GLU A 119 -18.63 -11.44 5.43
CA GLU A 119 -17.28 -10.91 5.21
C GLU A 119 -16.17 -11.79 5.82
N GLU A 120 -16.53 -12.86 6.56
CA GLU A 120 -15.57 -13.84 7.10
C GLU A 120 -15.01 -14.80 6.04
N GLU A 121 -15.65 -14.92 4.88
CA GLU A 121 -15.23 -15.81 3.78
C GLU A 121 -14.10 -15.22 2.91
N ILE A 122 -13.61 -14.02 3.25
CA ILE A 122 -12.55 -13.33 2.50
C ILE A 122 -11.19 -13.83 2.97
N ALA A 123 -10.30 -14.13 2.01
CA ALA A 123 -8.96 -14.59 2.30
C ALA A 123 -8.16 -13.58 3.16
N PRO A 124 -7.41 -14.04 4.17
CA PRO A 124 -6.65 -13.18 5.07
C PRO A 124 -5.42 -12.57 4.40
N ASN A 125 -4.96 -11.43 4.91
CA ASN A 125 -3.70 -10.82 4.48
C ASN A 125 -2.53 -11.45 5.25
N ILE A 126 -1.82 -12.39 4.62
CA ILE A 126 -0.67 -13.07 5.23
C ILE A 126 0.53 -12.12 5.25
N SER A 127 0.81 -11.48 4.12
CA SER A 127 1.95 -10.59 3.94
C SER A 127 1.86 -9.41 4.90
N LEU A 128 0.70 -8.76 5.01
CA LEU A 128 0.53 -7.58 5.84
C LEU A 128 0.85 -7.83 7.33
N ASN A 129 0.53 -9.02 7.83
CA ASN A 129 0.73 -9.41 9.23
C ASN A 129 2.09 -10.06 9.51
N LEU A 130 2.87 -10.41 8.48
CA LEU A 130 4.24 -10.87 8.66
C LEU A 130 5.24 -9.72 8.80
N HIS A 131 4.83 -8.53 8.38
CA HIS A 131 5.63 -7.32 8.47
C HIS A 131 5.25 -6.54 9.72
N GLY A 132 6.22 -6.29 10.59
CA GLY A 132 6.11 -5.14 11.50
C GLY A 132 6.08 -3.89 10.64
N LEU A 133 4.98 -3.13 10.71
CA LEU A 133 4.88 -1.83 10.03
C LEU A 133 6.11 -0.99 10.37
N ALA A 134 6.66 -0.29 9.37
CA ALA A 134 7.72 0.68 9.62
C ALA A 134 7.24 1.64 10.70
N ASN A 135 8.07 1.88 11.73
CA ASN A 135 7.67 2.75 12.83
C ASN A 135 7.25 4.11 12.28
N SER A 136 6.18 4.69 12.83
CA SER A 136 5.72 6.02 12.42
C SER A 136 6.82 7.09 12.52
N LYS A 137 7.80 6.88 13.42
CA LYS A 137 9.00 7.72 13.55
C LYS A 137 9.96 7.59 12.36
N ASP A 138 10.21 6.36 11.90
CA ASP A 138 11.07 6.09 10.74
C ASP A 138 10.44 6.66 9.47
N LEU A 139 9.12 6.55 9.36
CA LEU A 139 8.34 7.09 8.26
C LEU A 139 8.34 8.63 8.24
N SER A 140 8.15 9.26 9.41
CA SER A 140 8.26 10.72 9.57
C SER A 140 9.67 11.22 9.25
N PHE A 141 10.71 10.51 9.71
CA PHE A 141 12.11 10.83 9.42
C PHE A 141 12.43 10.76 7.92
N ALA A 142 12.00 9.69 7.24
CA ALA A 142 12.18 9.57 5.80
C ALA A 142 11.41 10.65 5.01
N THR A 143 10.21 11.02 5.46
CA THR A 143 9.44 12.12 4.89
C THR A 143 10.21 13.44 5.00
N LEU A 144 10.75 13.75 6.19
CA LEU A 144 11.54 14.95 6.42
C LEU A 144 12.75 15.02 5.48
N ILE A 145 13.51 13.93 5.36
CA ILE A 145 14.66 13.87 4.45
C ILE A 145 14.21 14.10 3.00
N GLY A 146 13.14 13.45 2.56
CA GLY A 146 12.61 13.61 1.21
C GLY A 146 12.25 15.06 0.89
N VAL A 147 11.58 15.76 1.82
CA VAL A 147 11.22 17.18 1.66
C VAL A 147 12.47 18.05 1.59
N VAL A 148 13.46 17.81 2.48
CA VAL A 148 14.72 18.56 2.49
C VAL A 148 15.49 18.35 1.19
N VAL A 149 15.57 17.12 0.68
CA VAL A 149 16.24 16.82 -0.60
C VAL A 149 15.53 17.49 -1.77
N GLN A 150 14.19 17.42 -1.84
CA GLN A 150 13.42 18.06 -2.90
C GLN A 150 13.56 19.58 -2.87
N ALA A 151 13.45 20.20 -1.70
CA ALA A 151 13.64 21.64 -1.51
C ALA A 151 15.09 22.05 -1.85
N GLY A 152 16.07 21.26 -1.42
CA GLY A 152 17.49 21.49 -1.71
C GLY A 152 17.78 21.50 -3.21
N ILE A 153 17.18 20.58 -3.98
CA ILE A 153 17.31 20.58 -5.44
C ILE A 153 16.66 21.81 -6.07
N LEU A 154 15.49 22.24 -5.59
CA LEU A 154 14.86 23.47 -6.09
C LEU A 154 15.69 24.72 -5.77
N ILE A 155 16.27 24.80 -4.57
CA ILE A 155 17.16 25.91 -4.19
C ILE A 155 18.43 25.90 -5.05
N PHE A 156 19.05 24.73 -5.23
CA PHE A 156 20.23 24.57 -6.07
C PHE A 156 19.93 24.90 -7.54
N ALA A 157 18.79 24.44 -8.07
CA ALA A 157 18.31 24.77 -9.39
C ALA A 157 18.13 26.28 -9.58
N GLY A 158 17.54 26.97 -8.60
CA GLY A 158 17.39 28.42 -8.60
C GLY A 158 18.73 29.13 -8.58
N TYR A 159 19.64 28.70 -7.70
CA TYR A 159 20.99 29.26 -7.60
C TYR A 159 21.76 29.14 -8.92
N VAL A 160 21.78 27.94 -9.52
CA VAL A 160 22.47 27.67 -10.80
C VAL A 160 21.83 28.41 -11.97
N SER A 161 20.53 28.73 -11.92
CA SER A 161 19.83 29.46 -12.98
C SER A 161 20.00 30.97 -12.91
N TYR A 162 20.26 31.56 -11.74
CA TYR A 162 20.34 33.01 -11.55
C TYR A 162 21.75 33.52 -11.24
N ASP A 163 22.72 32.65 -10.95
CA ASP A 163 24.10 33.08 -10.70
C ASP A 163 24.91 33.22 -12.00
N HIS A 164 25.42 34.42 -12.25
CA HIS A 164 26.16 34.78 -13.46
C HIS A 164 27.51 34.05 -13.61
N THR A 165 28.06 33.51 -12.51
CA THR A 165 29.37 32.82 -12.50
C THR A 165 29.37 31.53 -13.35
N PHE A 166 28.22 30.90 -13.51
CA PHE A 166 28.06 29.67 -14.31
C PHE A 166 27.65 29.93 -15.77
N GLU A 167 27.41 31.20 -16.16
CA GLU A 167 27.07 31.57 -17.54
C GLU A 167 28.28 31.57 -18.48
N ASP A 168 29.48 31.86 -17.98
CA ASP A 168 30.67 32.09 -18.82
C ASP A 168 31.36 30.80 -19.34
N GLY A 169 31.01 29.63 -18.80
CA GLY A 169 31.77 28.40 -19.02
C GLY A 169 31.16 27.37 -19.97
N LEU A 170 29.85 27.42 -20.26
CA LEU A 170 29.17 26.32 -20.94
C LEU A 170 28.15 26.80 -22.01
N PRO A 171 28.05 26.09 -23.15
CA PRO A 171 27.12 26.43 -24.22
C PRO A 171 25.68 26.14 -23.78
N SER A 172 25.06 27.11 -23.11
CA SER A 172 23.64 27.07 -22.76
C SER A 172 22.80 27.63 -23.90
N ALA A 173 21.68 26.96 -24.19
CA ALA A 173 20.74 27.31 -25.25
C ALA A 173 20.24 28.77 -25.15
N GLU A 174 19.96 29.33 -26.34
CA GLU A 174 19.32 30.61 -26.68
C GLU A 174 18.94 31.55 -25.51
N GLU A 175 19.57 32.75 -25.50
CA GLU A 175 19.50 33.81 -24.48
C GLU A 175 18.08 34.23 -24.05
N THR A 176 17.06 34.01 -24.88
CA THR A 176 15.67 34.41 -24.61
C THR A 176 14.88 33.41 -23.76
N THR A 177 15.37 32.19 -23.54
CA THR A 177 14.62 31.13 -22.84
C THR A 177 15.10 30.82 -21.42
N LYS A 178 16.27 31.34 -20.99
CA LYS A 178 16.89 31.01 -19.70
C LYS A 178 16.08 31.45 -18.47
N GLY A 179 15.44 32.63 -18.52
CA GLY A 179 14.68 33.16 -17.38
C GLY A 179 13.42 32.35 -17.01
N HIS A 180 12.87 31.60 -17.98
CA HIS A 180 11.67 30.79 -17.79
C HIS A 180 11.96 29.31 -17.46
N ALA A 181 13.21 28.85 -17.60
CA ALA A 181 13.60 27.46 -17.38
C ALA A 181 13.39 27.01 -15.92
N PHE A 182 13.88 27.79 -14.96
CA PHE A 182 13.71 27.53 -13.53
C PHE A 182 12.24 27.52 -13.07
N PRO A 183 11.42 28.57 -13.33
CA PRO A 183 10.03 28.55 -12.89
C PRO A 183 9.24 27.42 -13.55
N LEU A 184 9.56 27.03 -14.79
CA LEU A 184 8.96 25.87 -15.44
C LEU A 184 9.32 24.56 -14.72
N PHE A 185 10.59 24.38 -14.34
CA PHE A 185 11.03 23.23 -13.56
C PHE A 185 10.39 23.17 -12.16
N ALA A 186 10.31 24.30 -11.47
CA ALA A 186 9.73 24.39 -10.13
C ALA A 186 8.22 24.12 -10.13
N VAL A 187 7.48 24.75 -11.05
CA VAL A 187 6.04 24.51 -11.26
C VAL A 187 5.81 23.06 -11.68
N GLY A 188 6.60 22.53 -12.61
CA GLY A 188 6.51 21.14 -13.03
C GLY A 188 6.72 20.17 -11.87
N THR A 189 7.73 20.40 -11.03
CA THR A 189 8.01 19.58 -9.84
C THR A 189 6.85 19.63 -8.83
N PHE A 190 6.28 20.81 -8.60
CA PHE A 190 5.13 20.98 -7.72
C PHE A 190 3.90 20.20 -8.24
N PHE A 191 3.49 20.46 -9.49
CA PHE A 191 2.35 19.77 -10.11
C PHE A 191 2.55 18.26 -10.18
N LEU A 192 3.77 17.82 -10.47
CA LEU A 192 4.10 16.39 -10.49
C LEU A 192 3.93 15.78 -9.08
N SER A 193 4.52 16.39 -8.05
CA SER A 193 4.39 15.88 -6.68
C SER A 193 2.94 15.84 -6.20
N LEU A 194 2.14 16.86 -6.54
CA LEU A 194 0.71 16.90 -6.22
C LEU A 194 -0.07 15.81 -6.97
N GLY A 195 0.23 15.60 -8.26
CA GLY A 195 -0.39 14.55 -9.06
C GLY A 195 -0.08 13.16 -8.51
N MET A 196 1.17 12.92 -8.09
CA MET A 196 1.59 11.66 -7.47
C MET A 196 0.96 11.45 -6.09
N LEU A 197 0.75 12.52 -5.31
CA LEU A 197 0.03 12.45 -4.04
C LEU A 197 -1.42 12.00 -4.24
N PHE A 198 -2.13 12.57 -5.22
CA PHE A 198 -3.47 12.12 -5.58
C PHE A 198 -3.48 10.67 -6.09
N CYS A 199 -2.46 10.26 -6.85
CA CYS A 199 -2.30 8.87 -7.29
C CYS A 199 -2.06 7.91 -6.11
N ALA A 200 -1.39 8.34 -5.03
CA ALA A 200 -1.25 7.53 -3.82
C ALA A 200 -2.58 7.47 -3.04
N GLN A 201 -3.25 8.62 -2.90
CA GLN A 201 -4.53 8.70 -2.18
C GLN A 201 -5.63 7.85 -2.82
N ILE A 202 -5.69 7.76 -4.16
CA ILE A 202 -6.69 6.89 -4.80
C ILE A 202 -6.43 5.41 -4.54
N VAL A 203 -5.16 5.00 -4.46
CA VAL A 203 -4.79 3.62 -4.11
C VAL A 203 -5.17 3.35 -2.65
N ASP A 204 -4.85 4.26 -1.75
CA ASP A 204 -5.17 4.17 -0.33
C ASP A 204 -6.69 4.18 -0.08
N GLU A 205 -7.45 5.09 -0.69
CA GLU A 205 -8.92 5.14 -0.60
C GLU A 205 -9.61 3.90 -1.19
N SER A 206 -8.93 3.17 -2.08
CA SER A 206 -9.46 1.92 -2.65
C SER A 206 -9.31 0.72 -1.72
N THR A 207 -8.58 0.88 -0.61
CA THR A 207 -8.37 -0.12 0.43
C THR A 207 -8.92 0.35 1.78
N GLU A 208 -9.70 -0.49 2.45
CA GLU A 208 -10.05 -0.31 3.84
C GLU A 208 -9.08 -1.10 4.71
N GLU A 209 -8.27 -0.37 5.48
CA GLU A 209 -7.40 -0.98 6.48
C GLU A 209 -8.05 -0.93 7.86
N ARG A 210 -8.02 -2.06 8.56
CA ARG A 210 -8.43 -2.18 9.95
C ARG A 210 -7.25 -2.63 10.79
N GLU A 211 -7.06 -1.94 11.90
CA GLU A 211 -6.07 -2.26 12.91
C GLU A 211 -6.80 -2.72 14.17
N TYR A 212 -6.46 -3.91 14.64
CA TYR A 212 -6.93 -4.49 15.89
C TYR A 212 -5.80 -4.35 16.90
N VAL A 213 -5.97 -3.48 17.88
CA VAL A 213 -4.95 -3.21 18.91
C VAL A 213 -5.41 -3.81 20.24
N HIS A 214 -4.47 -4.41 20.97
CA HIS A 214 -4.73 -4.85 22.33
C HIS A 214 -5.00 -3.63 23.25
N PRO A 215 -6.03 -3.65 24.11
CA PRO A 215 -6.30 -2.54 25.02
C PRO A 215 -5.12 -2.29 25.97
N GLU A 216 -4.48 -1.12 25.83
CA GLU A 216 -3.47 -0.63 26.78
C GLU A 216 -4.15 -0.30 28.12
N GLY A 217 -4.20 -1.27 29.04
CA GLY A 217 -4.78 -1.06 30.37
C GLY A 217 -5.18 -2.31 31.14
N SER A 218 -5.17 -3.51 30.55
CA SER A 218 -5.65 -4.71 31.26
C SER A 218 -4.67 -5.27 32.30
N GLY A 219 -3.42 -4.78 32.36
CA GLY A 219 -2.39 -5.29 33.29
C GLY A 219 -1.96 -6.74 33.05
N LYS A 220 -2.52 -7.41 32.03
CA LYS A 220 -2.19 -8.79 31.65
C LYS A 220 -1.25 -8.79 30.45
N LYS A 221 -0.15 -9.55 30.55
CA LYS A 221 0.69 -9.84 29.39
C LYS A 221 -0.03 -10.87 28.52
N LEU A 222 -0.49 -10.44 27.35
CA LEU A 222 -1.21 -11.29 26.43
C LEU A 222 -0.32 -11.68 25.24
N GLY A 223 -0.05 -12.98 25.11
CA GLY A 223 0.70 -13.53 24.00
C GLY A 223 -0.19 -13.86 22.82
N ALA A 224 -0.43 -12.89 21.94
CA ALA A 224 -1.16 -13.13 20.69
C ALA A 224 -0.23 -13.63 19.59
N ARG A 225 -0.63 -14.73 18.92
CA ARG A 225 0.03 -15.29 17.74
C ARG A 225 -0.99 -15.56 16.65
N ILE A 226 -0.66 -15.20 15.41
CA ILE A 226 -1.49 -15.53 14.26
C ILE A 226 -0.95 -16.80 13.62
N LEU A 227 -1.85 -17.71 13.28
CA LEU A 227 -1.56 -18.89 12.47
C LEU A 227 -2.51 -18.95 11.29
N TRP A 228 -1.99 -19.38 10.15
CA TRP A 228 -2.74 -19.58 8.91
C TRP A 228 -2.70 -21.05 8.54
N VAL A 229 -3.87 -21.65 8.40
CA VAL A 229 -4.02 -23.03 7.92
C VAL A 229 -4.54 -22.96 6.50
N GLN A 230 -3.71 -23.37 5.54
CA GLN A 230 -4.11 -23.47 4.13
C GLN A 230 -4.24 -24.92 3.72
N ARG A 231 -5.31 -25.24 3.00
CA ARG A 231 -5.53 -26.56 2.41
C ARG A 231 -4.82 -26.66 1.07
N LYS A 232 -4.56 -27.90 0.65
CA LYS A 232 -4.10 -28.16 -0.71
C LYS A 232 -5.22 -27.85 -1.71
N GLU A 233 -4.95 -26.95 -2.64
CA GLU A 233 -5.93 -26.51 -3.63
C GLU A 233 -5.26 -25.95 -4.89
N ASN A 234 -5.97 -26.03 -6.01
CA ASN A 234 -5.59 -25.37 -7.25
C ASN A 234 -6.32 -24.03 -7.33
N VAL A 235 -5.57 -22.93 -7.30
CA VAL A 235 -6.12 -21.57 -7.29
C VAL A 235 -5.57 -20.82 -8.50
N GLY A 236 -6.47 -20.54 -9.45
CA GLY A 236 -6.09 -20.02 -10.77
C GLY A 236 -5.32 -21.08 -11.57
N ASP A 237 -4.10 -20.77 -11.92
CA ASP A 237 -3.16 -21.61 -12.68
C ASP A 237 -2.08 -22.27 -11.81
N GLN A 238 -2.09 -22.03 -10.50
CA GLN A 238 -1.09 -22.56 -9.56
C GLN A 238 -1.69 -23.63 -8.64
N THR A 239 -0.87 -24.61 -8.30
CA THR A 239 -1.18 -25.69 -7.35
C THR A 239 -0.51 -25.40 -6.02
N PHE A 240 -1.29 -25.21 -4.96
CA PHE A 240 -0.78 -24.97 -3.61
C PHE A 240 -0.91 -26.23 -2.79
N ASP A 241 0.15 -26.61 -2.06
CA ASP A 241 0.12 -27.70 -1.09
C ASP A 241 -0.49 -27.25 0.24
N ALA A 242 -0.84 -28.22 1.09
CA ALA A 242 -1.28 -27.95 2.46
C ALA A 242 -0.11 -27.48 3.32
N TYR A 243 -0.29 -26.31 3.96
CA TYR A 243 0.70 -25.74 4.88
C TYR A 243 0.01 -25.15 6.11
N VAL A 244 0.69 -25.23 7.24
CA VAL A 244 0.40 -24.41 8.41
C VAL A 244 1.52 -23.40 8.54
N THR A 245 1.15 -22.13 8.50
CA THR A 245 2.07 -20.99 8.48
C THR A 245 1.88 -20.20 9.77
N PHE A 246 2.97 -19.95 10.49
CA PHE A 246 2.97 -19.16 11.70
C PHE A 246 3.45 -17.75 11.41
N GLY A 247 2.78 -16.76 12.01
CA GLY A 247 3.27 -15.39 12.10
C GLY A 247 4.69 -15.35 12.66
N ARG A 248 5.47 -14.35 12.25
CA ARG A 248 6.87 -14.22 12.66
C ARG A 248 6.97 -14.18 14.20
N ASN A 249 7.59 -15.20 14.78
CA ASN A 249 8.01 -15.23 16.18
C ASN A 249 9.42 -14.65 16.26
N SER A 250 9.58 -13.39 16.69
CA SER A 250 10.89 -12.85 17.07
C SER A 250 11.11 -13.03 18.59
N GLY A 251 11.03 -14.28 19.07
CA GLY A 251 11.32 -14.65 20.47
C GLY A 251 10.09 -14.80 21.36
N ALA A 252 10.29 -15.38 22.55
CA ALA A 252 9.24 -15.67 23.54
C ALA A 252 8.56 -14.43 24.15
N ASP A 253 8.98 -13.22 23.76
CA ASP A 253 8.53 -11.93 24.30
C ASP A 253 7.91 -11.02 23.20
N ASP A 254 7.85 -11.48 21.95
CA ASP A 254 7.33 -10.70 20.81
C ASP A 254 5.87 -11.08 20.56
N THR A 255 5.02 -10.56 21.44
CA THR A 255 3.56 -10.70 21.36
C THR A 255 3.03 -9.78 20.26
N LEU A 256 2.17 -10.28 19.37
CA LEU A 256 1.53 -9.42 18.37
C LEU A 256 0.63 -8.40 19.08
N ASP A 257 1.13 -7.18 19.24
CA ASP A 257 0.40 -6.06 19.83
C ASP A 257 -0.75 -5.60 18.90
N ARG A 258 -0.63 -5.89 17.59
CA ARG A 258 -1.49 -5.37 16.53
C ARG A 258 -1.73 -6.41 15.43
N ILE A 259 -2.98 -6.56 15.02
CA ILE A 259 -3.38 -7.36 13.84
C ILE A 259 -3.92 -6.40 12.78
N LEU A 260 -3.44 -6.55 11.54
CA LEU A 260 -3.79 -5.68 10.43
C LEU A 260 -4.58 -6.46 9.40
N THR A 261 -5.72 -5.93 8.97
CA THR A 261 -6.42 -6.44 7.80
C THR A 261 -6.58 -5.33 6.79
N SER A 262 -6.34 -5.64 5.51
CA SER A 262 -6.53 -4.71 4.41
C SER A 262 -7.45 -5.35 3.39
N ARG A 263 -8.60 -4.72 3.19
CA ARG A 263 -9.66 -5.21 2.32
C ARG A 263 -9.89 -4.22 1.21
N ARG A 264 -10.25 -4.71 0.03
CA ARG A 264 -10.69 -3.81 -1.04
C ARG A 264 -11.97 -3.10 -0.59
N ALA A 265 -11.96 -1.77 -0.57
CA ALA A 265 -13.14 -0.98 -0.24
C ALA A 265 -14.29 -1.39 -1.17
N PHE A 266 -15.41 -1.82 -0.60
CA PHE A 266 -16.56 -2.22 -1.40
C PHE A 266 -17.10 -0.96 -2.08
N ASP A 267 -17.07 -0.94 -3.41
CA ASP A 267 -17.66 0.15 -4.16
C ASP A 267 -19.17 0.13 -3.87
N LYS A 268 -19.69 1.16 -3.19
CA LYS A 268 -21.13 1.39 -2.95
C LYS A 268 -21.97 1.53 -4.25
N ARG A 269 -21.41 1.14 -5.40
CA ARG A 269 -22.00 1.17 -6.74
C ARG A 269 -23.26 0.32 -6.88
N VAL A 270 -23.62 -0.54 -5.93
CA VAL A 270 -24.73 -1.49 -6.09
C VAL A 270 -26.02 -1.06 -5.37
N ASP A 271 -25.96 -0.29 -4.27
CA ASP A 271 -27.18 0.04 -3.51
C ASP A 271 -27.82 1.39 -3.89
N ASP A 272 -27.10 2.32 -4.52
CA ASP A 272 -27.66 3.63 -4.88
C ASP A 272 -28.46 3.61 -6.22
N THR A 273 -28.49 2.49 -6.93
CA THR A 273 -29.27 2.35 -8.18
C THR A 273 -30.79 2.30 -7.96
N ALA A 274 -31.25 2.34 -6.72
CA ALA A 274 -32.67 2.34 -6.37
C ALA A 274 -33.24 3.70 -5.96
N SER A 275 -32.59 4.85 -6.20
CA SER A 275 -33.28 6.15 -6.08
C SER A 275 -32.47 7.34 -6.60
N ASP A 276 -32.42 7.58 -7.92
CA ASP A 276 -32.56 8.97 -8.41
C ASP A 276 -32.83 9.04 -9.93
N ASN A 277 -34.08 9.37 -10.29
CA ASN A 277 -34.46 9.73 -11.65
C ASN A 277 -34.22 11.24 -11.83
N SER A 278 -33.00 11.65 -12.14
CA SER A 278 -32.72 13.01 -12.61
C SER A 278 -31.74 13.01 -13.79
N GLY A 279 -32.30 13.25 -14.97
CA GLY A 279 -31.62 13.27 -16.27
C GLY A 279 -30.70 14.47 -16.48
N GLY A 280 -29.57 14.48 -15.77
CA GLY A 280 -28.42 15.33 -16.08
C GLY A 280 -27.20 14.44 -16.28
N LYS A 281 -26.46 14.62 -17.39
CA LYS A 281 -25.20 13.92 -17.66
C LYS A 281 -24.21 14.20 -16.53
N LYS A 282 -24.15 13.35 -15.49
CA LYS A 282 -23.10 13.38 -14.46
C LYS A 282 -21.79 12.95 -15.11
N LEU A 283 -21.09 13.90 -15.75
CA LEU A 283 -19.78 13.69 -16.36
C LEU A 283 -18.71 13.33 -15.31
N PHE A 284 -18.99 13.57 -14.02
CA PHE A 284 -18.17 13.23 -12.85
C PHE A 284 -19.08 12.63 -11.77
N ALA A 285 -19.24 11.31 -11.73
CA ALA A 285 -20.23 10.68 -10.86
C ALA A 285 -19.65 10.19 -9.51
N THR A 286 -18.33 10.07 -9.37
CA THR A 286 -17.72 9.55 -8.13
C THR A 286 -16.50 10.37 -7.68
N ARG A 287 -16.34 10.57 -6.37
CA ARG A 287 -15.20 11.26 -5.74
C ARG A 287 -13.84 10.67 -6.19
N SER A 288 -13.77 9.34 -6.26
CA SER A 288 -12.60 8.59 -6.73
C SER A 288 -12.24 8.86 -8.20
N GLU A 289 -13.24 8.97 -9.08
CA GLU A 289 -13.04 9.32 -10.49
C GLU A 289 -12.50 10.74 -10.64
N LEU A 290 -13.02 11.70 -9.86
CA LEU A 290 -12.55 13.08 -9.87
C LEU A 290 -11.09 13.18 -9.39
N ILE A 291 -10.75 12.53 -8.28
CA ILE A 291 -9.38 12.50 -7.75
C ILE A 291 -8.43 11.87 -8.77
N THR A 292 -8.85 10.79 -9.44
CA THR A 292 -8.05 10.14 -10.48
C THR A 292 -7.82 11.08 -11.68
N ILE A 293 -8.84 11.79 -12.14
CA ILE A 293 -8.70 12.76 -13.24
C ILE A 293 -7.74 13.89 -12.86
N LEU A 294 -7.88 14.45 -11.65
CA LEU A 294 -6.99 15.51 -11.17
C LEU A 294 -5.55 15.00 -11.01
N GLY A 295 -5.36 13.84 -10.39
CA GLY A 295 -4.05 13.22 -10.18
C GLY A 295 -3.33 12.92 -11.50
N THR A 296 -4.03 12.32 -12.45
CA THR A 296 -3.48 11.99 -13.77
C THR A 296 -3.17 13.24 -14.59
N THR A 297 -4.05 14.25 -14.56
CA THR A 297 -3.84 15.52 -15.27
C THR A 297 -2.67 16.30 -14.69
N PHE A 298 -2.62 16.52 -13.38
CA PHE A 298 -1.50 17.22 -12.73
C PHE A 298 -0.20 16.44 -12.82
N GLY A 299 -0.24 15.10 -12.71
CA GLY A 299 0.94 14.25 -12.87
C GLY A 299 1.54 14.34 -14.27
N LEU A 300 0.71 14.26 -15.32
CA LEU A 300 1.18 14.34 -16.71
C LEU A 300 1.66 15.75 -17.07
N ILE A 301 0.90 16.79 -16.72
CA ILE A 301 1.30 18.19 -16.96
C ILE A 301 2.59 18.49 -16.20
N GLY A 302 2.66 18.13 -14.92
CA GLY A 302 3.85 18.32 -14.08
C GLY A 302 5.07 17.61 -14.65
N PHE A 303 4.92 16.36 -15.10
CA PHE A 303 5.98 15.59 -15.73
C PHE A 303 6.53 16.26 -17.00
N ILE A 304 5.66 16.75 -17.89
CA ILE A 304 6.06 17.42 -19.13
C ILE A 304 6.77 18.75 -18.82
N LEU A 305 6.20 19.58 -17.94
CA LEU A 305 6.79 20.86 -17.55
C LEU A 305 8.14 20.67 -16.86
N GLN A 306 8.25 19.70 -15.95
CA GLN A 306 9.51 19.39 -15.27
C GLN A 306 10.58 18.92 -16.26
N PHE A 307 10.22 18.04 -17.21
CA PHE A 307 11.15 17.55 -18.23
C PHE A 307 11.65 18.68 -19.15
N GLN A 308 10.74 19.55 -19.59
CA GLN A 308 11.10 20.71 -20.42
C GLN A 308 11.96 21.73 -19.65
N GLY A 309 11.64 21.97 -18.38
CA GLY A 309 12.45 22.78 -17.47
C GLY A 309 13.85 22.21 -17.31
N LEU A 310 13.98 20.93 -16.97
CA LEU A 310 15.27 20.26 -16.80
C LEU A 310 16.13 20.31 -18.06
N ARG A 311 15.51 20.15 -19.24
CA ARG A 311 16.19 20.19 -20.54
C ARG A 311 16.76 21.58 -20.88
N SER A 312 16.14 22.64 -20.37
CA SER A 312 16.56 24.03 -20.61
C SER A 312 17.54 24.57 -19.56
N MET A 313 17.82 23.79 -18.51
CA MET A 313 18.74 24.16 -17.44
C MET A 313 20.12 23.52 -17.62
N ASN A 314 21.10 24.02 -16.86
CA ASN A 314 22.44 23.43 -16.80
C ASN A 314 22.37 21.95 -16.40
N TRP A 315 23.20 21.11 -17.06
CA TRP A 315 23.28 19.66 -16.82
C TRP A 315 23.54 19.30 -15.35
N LEU A 316 24.19 20.18 -14.58
CA LEU A 316 24.39 20.03 -13.14
C LEU A 316 23.08 19.83 -12.38
N VAL A 317 22.00 20.53 -12.78
CA VAL A 317 20.68 20.39 -12.18
C VAL A 317 20.10 19.00 -12.46
N SER A 318 20.33 18.46 -13.67
CA SER A 318 19.93 17.09 -14.01
C SER A 318 20.64 16.05 -13.14
N ILE A 319 21.93 16.26 -12.85
CA ILE A 319 22.67 15.38 -11.94
C ILE A 319 22.18 15.51 -10.50
N ALA A 320 21.95 16.73 -10.00
CA ALA A 320 21.38 16.95 -8.67
C ALA A 320 20.02 16.25 -8.52
N GLN A 321 19.15 16.36 -9.54
CA GLN A 321 17.87 15.66 -9.59
C GLN A 321 18.05 14.13 -9.56
N LEU A 322 19.00 13.60 -10.33
CA LEU A 322 19.29 12.16 -10.35
C LEU A 322 19.81 11.66 -8.99
N CYS A 323 20.72 12.40 -8.36
CA CYS A 323 21.22 12.12 -7.01
C CYS A 323 20.08 12.11 -5.98
N GLY A 324 19.16 13.08 -6.05
CA GLY A 324 17.98 13.10 -5.20
C GLY A 324 17.09 11.89 -5.39
N ILE A 325 16.81 11.51 -6.64
CA ILE A 325 16.01 10.31 -6.95
C ILE A 325 16.69 9.06 -6.39
N PHE A 326 18.01 8.95 -6.49
CA PHE A 326 18.76 7.83 -5.94
C PHE A 326 18.66 7.77 -4.41
N VAL A 327 18.86 8.88 -3.72
CA VAL A 327 18.71 8.97 -2.25
C VAL A 327 17.29 8.58 -1.84
N MET A 328 16.27 9.11 -2.53
CA MET A 328 14.88 8.79 -2.23
C MET A 328 14.55 7.32 -2.48
N THR A 329 15.11 6.74 -3.55
CA THR A 329 14.95 5.32 -3.87
C THR A 329 15.59 4.43 -2.80
N ALA A 330 16.77 4.80 -2.29
CA ALA A 330 17.42 4.09 -1.20
C ALA A 330 16.61 4.19 0.12
N LEU A 331 16.03 5.35 0.41
CA LEU A 331 15.13 5.52 1.57
C LEU A 331 13.87 4.66 1.45
N ARG A 332 13.22 4.66 0.28
CA ARG A 332 12.06 3.78 0.01
C ARG A 332 12.41 2.30 0.16
N ALA A 333 13.59 1.90 -0.33
CA ALA A 333 14.08 0.53 -0.16
C ALA A 333 14.36 0.20 1.31
N TRP A 334 14.92 1.14 2.08
CA TRP A 334 15.18 0.99 3.51
C TRP A 334 13.88 0.79 4.32
N LEU A 335 12.87 1.63 4.09
CA LEU A 335 11.54 1.50 4.72
C LEU A 335 10.87 0.17 4.39
N ARG A 336 11.19 -0.42 3.22
CA ARG A 336 10.64 -1.69 2.75
C ARG A 336 11.48 -2.93 3.11
N ARG A 337 12.58 -2.80 3.86
CA ARG A 337 13.44 -3.96 4.23
C ARG A 337 12.71 -5.04 5.00
N GLY A 338 11.61 -4.70 5.68
CA GLY A 338 10.75 -5.67 6.35
C GLY A 338 10.11 -6.69 5.40
N MET A 339 9.93 -6.38 4.11
CA MET A 339 9.14 -7.17 3.15
C MET A 339 9.74 -8.54 2.74
N ILE A 340 10.91 -8.89 3.27
CA ILE A 340 11.64 -10.14 2.96
C ILE A 340 11.48 -11.16 4.10
N ALA A 341 10.62 -10.88 5.10
CA ALA A 341 10.40 -11.79 6.21
C ALA A 341 9.72 -13.08 5.74
N VAL A 342 10.42 -14.21 5.91
CA VAL A 342 9.88 -15.54 5.61
C VAL A 342 9.14 -16.07 6.84
N PRO A 343 7.87 -16.48 6.71
CA PRO A 343 7.15 -17.11 7.82
C PRO A 343 7.72 -18.49 8.15
N ILE A 344 7.52 -18.92 9.39
CA ILE A 344 7.77 -20.32 9.76
C ILE A 344 6.60 -21.12 9.20
N SER A 345 6.87 -22.02 8.26
CA SER A 345 5.85 -22.88 7.66
C SER A 345 6.19 -24.35 7.83
N ALA A 346 5.16 -25.15 8.09
CA ALA A 346 5.23 -26.61 8.10
C ALA A 346 4.34 -27.14 6.98
N ARG A 347 4.90 -27.99 6.11
CA ARG A 347 4.11 -28.71 5.12
C ARG A 347 3.35 -29.82 5.84
N VAL A 348 2.05 -29.91 5.59
CA VAL A 348 1.17 -30.89 6.23
C VAL A 348 0.60 -31.85 5.18
N LEU A 349 0.17 -33.02 5.65
CA LEU A 349 -0.54 -33.97 4.81
C LEU A 349 -1.94 -33.44 4.48
N ASP A 350 -2.34 -33.60 3.22
CA ASP A 350 -3.65 -33.19 2.72
C ASP A 350 -4.78 -33.70 3.63
N LEU A 351 -5.75 -32.83 3.95
CA LEU A 351 -6.93 -33.11 4.78
C LEU A 351 -6.66 -33.36 6.28
N HIS A 352 -5.40 -33.38 6.71
CA HIS A 352 -5.01 -33.59 8.11
C HIS A 352 -4.41 -32.31 8.70
N GLU A 353 -4.76 -31.15 8.15
CA GLU A 353 -4.19 -29.86 8.57
C GLU A 353 -4.57 -29.52 10.01
N LEU A 354 -5.82 -29.79 10.40
CA LEU A 354 -6.32 -29.58 11.76
C LEU A 354 -5.81 -30.65 12.73
N ASP A 355 -5.69 -31.90 12.30
CA ASP A 355 -5.13 -32.99 13.12
C ASP A 355 -3.68 -32.70 13.47
N TRP A 356 -2.88 -32.26 12.50
CA TRP A 356 -1.50 -31.82 12.73
C TRP A 356 -1.45 -30.64 13.71
N LEU A 357 -2.35 -29.67 13.54
CA LEU A 357 -2.43 -28.51 14.44
C LEU A 357 -2.72 -28.95 15.89
N SER A 358 -3.65 -29.90 16.08
CA SER A 358 -4.02 -30.43 17.40
C SER A 358 -2.90 -31.19 18.12
N VAL A 359 -1.94 -31.74 17.37
CA VAL A 359 -0.77 -32.45 17.94
C VAL A 359 0.34 -31.46 18.29
N THR A 360 0.35 -30.29 17.66
CA THR A 360 1.46 -29.33 17.71
C THR A 360 1.23 -28.18 18.68
N LEU A 361 -0.02 -27.74 18.85
CA LEU A 361 -0.46 -26.78 19.88
C LEU A 361 -0.62 -27.46 21.23
#